data_AF-A0A8C0JCT6-F1
#
_entry.id   AF-A0A8C0JCT6-F1
#
_cell.length_a   1.000
_cell.length_b   1.000
_cell.length_c   1.000
_cell.angle_alpha   90.00
_cell.angle_beta   90.00
_cell.angle_gamma   90.00
#
_symmetry.space_group_name_H-M   'P 1'
#
loop_
_entity.id
_entity.type
_entity.pdbx_description
1 polymer ?
#
loop_
_entity_poly.entity_id
_entity_poly.type
_entity_poly.pdbx_seq_one_letter_code
_entity_poly.pdbx_strand_id
1 'polypeptide(L)'
;MALELEKYRDLDEDKILSALTEEELRTLENELEELDPDNDLLPVGLRQRDQTKKTPTGPFKRDELLDHLEKQAKDMKDREDLVPFTGEKRGMNPLSLSGFPPLLLNGKAPG
;
A
#
# COMPACT_ATOMS: atom_id res chain seq x y z
N MET A 1 -4.29 -19.08 26.50
CA MET A 1 -4.08 -17.64 26.21
C MET A 1 -4.91 -16.75 27.12
N ALA A 2 -6.25 -16.82 27.15
CA ALA A 2 -7.07 -15.91 27.97
C ALA A 2 -6.74 -15.88 29.48
N LEU A 3 -6.47 -17.03 30.10
CA LEU A 3 -6.13 -17.14 31.53
C LEU A 3 -4.74 -16.56 31.90
N GLU A 4 -3.85 -16.41 30.94
CA GLU A 4 -2.52 -15.84 31.16
C GLU A 4 -2.55 -14.32 31.05
N LEU A 5 -3.43 -13.80 30.19
CA LEU A 5 -3.66 -12.36 29.98
C LEU A 5 -4.37 -11.68 31.16
N GLU A 6 -5.19 -12.40 31.93
CA GLU A 6 -5.83 -11.84 33.14
C GLU A 6 -4.83 -11.30 34.16
N LYS A 7 -3.62 -11.88 34.23
CA LYS A 7 -2.57 -11.44 35.14
C LYS A 7 -2.03 -10.04 34.81
N TYR A 8 -2.16 -9.61 33.56
CA TYR A 8 -1.67 -8.33 33.09
C TYR A 8 -2.76 -7.25 33.05
N ARG A 9 -4.02 -7.63 33.35
CA ARG A 9 -5.19 -6.75 33.20
C ARG A 9 -5.25 -5.60 34.20
N ASP A 10 -4.64 -5.79 35.37
CA ASP A 10 -4.61 -4.80 36.46
C ASP A 10 -3.27 -4.04 36.54
N LEU A 11 -2.37 -4.23 35.57
CA LEU A 11 -1.12 -3.46 35.51
C LEU A 11 -1.41 -2.02 35.08
N ASP A 12 -0.74 -1.09 35.76
CA ASP A 12 -0.77 0.33 35.42
C ASP A 12 0.22 0.60 34.28
N GLU A 13 -0.30 0.56 33.04
CA GLU A 13 0.48 0.76 31.82
C GLU A 13 1.17 2.12 31.79
N ASP A 14 0.48 3.20 32.20
CA ASP A 14 1.02 4.56 32.24
C ASP A 14 2.24 4.66 33.15
N LYS A 15 2.19 4.00 34.31
CA LYS A 15 3.31 3.98 35.25
C LYS A 15 4.53 3.26 34.68
N ILE A 16 4.34 2.14 33.98
CA ILE A 16 5.44 1.39 33.35
C ILE A 16 6.08 2.23 32.25
N LEU A 17 5.26 2.86 31.40
CA LEU A 17 5.73 3.72 30.32
C LEU A 17 6.49 4.94 30.84
N SER A 18 6.06 5.53 31.96
CA SER A 18 6.73 6.68 32.59
C SER A 18 8.10 6.34 33.21
N ALA A 19 8.37 5.07 33.50
CA ALA A 19 9.63 4.62 34.08
C ALA A 19 10.72 4.38 33.02
N LEU A 20 10.35 4.31 31.74
CA LEU A 20 11.27 4.14 30.62
C LEU A 20 11.95 5.46 30.28
N THR A 21 13.20 5.36 29.81
CA THR A 21 13.92 6.50 29.26
C THR A 21 13.48 6.80 27.83
N GLU A 22 13.78 8.01 27.33
CA GLU A 22 13.45 8.43 25.95
C GLU A 22 14.01 7.46 24.88
N GLU A 23 15.20 6.89 25.12
CA GLU A 23 15.85 5.96 24.21
C GLU A 23 15.15 4.60 24.19
N GLU A 24 14.69 4.13 25.34
CA GLU A 24 13.94 2.87 25.46
C GLU A 24 12.53 3.00 24.87
N LEU A 25 11.87 4.15 25.06
CA LEU A 25 10.58 4.45 24.43
C LEU A 25 10.68 4.45 22.90
N ARG A 26 11.72 5.08 22.34
CA ARG A 26 11.96 5.03 20.89
C ARG A 26 12.20 3.62 20.38
N THR A 27 12.90 2.79 21.14
CA THR A 27 13.17 1.40 20.76
C THR A 27 11.86 0.61 20.72
N LEU A 28 11.02 0.79 21.74
CA LEU A 28 9.69 0.19 21.81
C LEU A 28 8.79 0.61 20.63
N GLU A 29 8.79 1.90 20.27
CA GLU A 29 8.06 2.40 19.10
C GLU A 29 8.51 1.71 17.79
N ASN A 30 9.82 1.53 17.59
CA ASN A 30 10.33 0.84 16.40
C ASN A 30 9.93 -0.64 16.37
N GLU A 31 9.97 -1.34 17.51
CA GLU A 31 9.53 -2.74 17.60
C GLU A 31 8.04 -2.88 17.27
N LEU A 32 7.20 -1.94 17.71
CA LEU A 32 5.78 -1.90 17.37
C LEU A 32 5.55 -1.74 15.86
N GLU A 33 6.36 -0.96 15.16
CA GLU A 33 6.27 -0.81 13.70
C GLU A 33 6.65 -2.09 12.93
N GLU A 34 7.48 -2.94 13.51
CA GLU A 34 7.93 -4.21 12.92
C GLU A 34 6.97 -5.39 13.18
N LEU A 35 6.03 -5.25 14.12
CA LEU A 35 5.01 -6.24 14.38
C LEU A 35 4.05 -6.40 13.19
N ASP A 36 3.47 -7.61 13.07
CA ASP A 36 2.51 -7.94 12.02
C ASP A 36 1.27 -7.00 12.11
N PRO A 37 0.85 -6.34 11.02
CA PRO A 37 -0.36 -5.50 11.01
C PRO A 37 -1.62 -6.25 11.44
N ASP A 38 -1.65 -7.58 11.34
CA ASP A 38 -2.77 -8.41 11.78
C ASP A 38 -2.73 -8.78 13.27
N ASN A 39 -1.70 -8.38 14.03
CA ASN A 39 -1.56 -8.68 15.45
C ASN A 39 -2.72 -8.13 16.30
N ASP A 40 -3.45 -9.02 16.96
CA ASP A 40 -4.61 -8.71 17.80
C ASP A 40 -4.28 -7.78 18.99
N LEU A 41 -3.03 -7.76 19.44
CA LEU A 41 -2.57 -6.92 20.54
C LEU A 41 -2.30 -5.47 20.11
N LEU A 42 -2.23 -5.20 18.80
CA LEU A 42 -2.06 -3.84 18.29
C LEU A 42 -3.40 -3.11 18.17
N PRO A 43 -3.53 -1.91 18.77
CA PRO A 43 -4.65 -1.01 18.52
C PRO A 43 -4.81 -0.72 17.02
N VAL A 44 -6.05 -0.59 16.56
CA VAL A 44 -6.37 -0.43 15.12
C VAL A 44 -5.61 0.74 14.47
N GLY A 45 -5.43 1.85 15.19
CA GLY A 45 -4.68 3.00 14.70
C GLY A 45 -3.16 2.78 14.59
N LEU A 46 -2.61 1.83 15.34
CA LEU A 46 -1.17 1.50 15.36
C LEU A 46 -0.80 0.38 14.39
N ARG A 47 -1.78 -0.33 13.83
CA ARG A 47 -1.55 -1.33 12.76
C ARG A 47 -1.09 -0.67 11.45
N GLN A 48 -1.44 0.59 11.25
CA GLN A 48 -1.01 1.37 10.11
C GLN A 48 0.26 2.16 10.48
N ARG A 49 1.38 1.87 9.80
CA ARG A 49 2.61 2.66 9.93
C ARG A 49 2.35 4.13 9.59
N ASP A 50 2.97 5.01 10.35
CA ASP A 50 2.95 6.43 10.02
C ASP A 50 3.66 6.64 8.67
N GLN A 51 2.95 7.25 7.73
CA GLN A 51 3.44 7.46 6.36
C GLN A 51 4.35 8.68 6.26
N THR A 52 4.47 9.49 7.33
CA THR A 52 5.25 10.72 7.28
C THR A 52 5.88 11.09 8.62
N LYS A 53 7.21 11.26 8.62
CA LYS A 53 7.95 11.86 9.73
C LYS A 53 7.81 13.38 9.81
N LYS A 54 7.06 14.00 8.88
CA LYS A 54 6.89 15.45 8.81
C LYS A 54 5.83 15.87 9.82
N THR A 55 6.16 16.87 10.62
CA THR A 55 5.19 17.52 11.49
C THR A 55 4.05 18.13 10.65
N PRO A 56 2.82 18.19 11.20
CA PRO A 56 1.71 18.82 10.51
C PRO A 56 2.07 20.29 10.19
N THR A 57 1.91 20.69 8.94
CA THR A 57 2.32 22.01 8.42
C THR A 57 1.38 23.16 8.81
N GLY A 58 0.61 23.01 9.89
CA GLY A 58 -0.38 23.98 10.35
C GLY A 58 -1.70 23.91 9.55
N PRO A 59 -2.51 24.98 9.54
CA PRO A 59 -3.78 24.99 8.82
C PRO A 59 -3.56 24.83 7.31
N PHE A 60 -4.52 24.22 6.63
CA PHE A 60 -4.45 23.97 5.20
C PHE A 60 -4.32 25.27 4.39
N LYS A 61 -3.20 25.44 3.67
CA LYS A 61 -2.95 26.58 2.79
C LYS A 61 -3.14 26.18 1.34
N ARG A 62 -4.32 26.49 0.81
CA ARG A 62 -4.72 26.10 -0.55
C ARG A 62 -3.83 26.71 -1.63
N ASP A 63 -3.50 27.99 -1.51
CA ASP A 63 -2.77 28.73 -2.56
C ASP A 63 -1.34 28.20 -2.74
N GLU A 64 -0.62 27.96 -1.64
CA GLU A 64 0.72 27.35 -1.66
C GLU A 64 0.71 25.94 -2.30
N LEU A 65 -0.35 25.15 -2.06
CA LEU A 65 -0.52 23.84 -2.69
C LEU A 65 -0.72 23.96 -4.21
N LEU A 66 -1.56 24.91 -4.64
CA LEU A 66 -1.83 25.12 -6.07
C LEU A 66 -0.56 25.57 -6.80
N ASP A 67 0.19 26.51 -6.24
CA ASP A 67 1.47 26.98 -6.80
C ASP A 67 2.48 25.82 -6.93
N HIS A 68 2.56 24.96 -5.92
CA HIS A 68 3.41 23.77 -5.96
C HIS A 68 3.01 22.80 -7.08
N LEU A 69 1.71 22.50 -7.19
CA LEU A 69 1.19 21.58 -8.21
C LEU A 69 1.38 22.14 -9.62
N GLU A 70 1.16 23.45 -9.81
CA GLU A 70 1.43 24.11 -11.10
C GLU A 70 2.90 24.00 -11.50
N LYS A 71 3.81 24.23 -10.54
CA LYS A 71 5.25 24.11 -10.79
C LYS A 71 5.63 22.67 -11.15
N GLN A 72 5.12 21.69 -10.40
CA GLN A 72 5.35 20.28 -10.70
C GLN A 72 4.83 19.88 -12.09
N ALA A 73 3.65 20.36 -12.47
CA ALA A 73 3.09 20.11 -13.79
C ALA A 73 3.91 20.75 -14.91
N LYS A 74 4.42 21.97 -14.71
CA LYS A 74 5.28 22.67 -15.67
C LYS A 74 6.66 22.00 -15.83
N ASP A 75 7.20 21.43 -14.76
CA ASP A 75 8.52 20.79 -14.75
C ASP A 75 8.46 19.32 -15.25
N MET A 76 7.27 18.74 -15.37
CA MET A 76 7.08 17.37 -15.84
C MET A 76 7.32 17.28 -17.34
N LYS A 77 8.37 16.55 -17.75
CA LYS A 77 8.71 16.34 -19.16
C LYS A 77 7.89 15.20 -19.77
N ASP A 78 7.55 15.35 -21.03
CA ASP A 78 6.93 14.29 -21.83
C ASP A 78 7.88 13.10 -21.98
N ARG A 79 7.31 11.90 -22.05
CA ARG A 79 8.08 10.67 -22.30
C ARG A 79 8.46 10.61 -23.77
N GLU A 80 9.76 10.55 -24.06
CA GLU A 80 10.29 10.53 -25.43
C GLU A 80 10.07 9.18 -26.14
N ASP A 81 9.92 8.09 -25.36
CA ASP A 81 9.81 6.72 -25.90
C ASP A 81 8.38 6.32 -26.29
N LEU A 82 7.46 7.28 -26.40
CA LEU A 82 6.07 7.00 -26.74
C LEU A 82 5.94 6.62 -28.22
N VAL A 83 5.53 5.37 -28.48
CA VAL A 83 5.10 4.95 -29.81
C VAL A 83 3.80 5.69 -30.16
N PRO A 84 3.74 6.48 -31.25
CA PRO A 84 2.56 7.24 -31.60
C PRO A 84 1.38 6.31 -31.87
N PHE A 85 0.19 6.71 -31.43
CA PHE A 85 -1.02 5.95 -31.71
C PHE A 85 -1.35 6.01 -33.20
N THR A 86 -1.27 4.88 -33.89
CA THR A 86 -1.46 4.78 -35.35
C THR A 86 -2.90 4.49 -35.77
N GLY A 87 -3.82 4.22 -34.83
CA GLY A 87 -5.21 3.85 -35.14
C GLY A 87 -5.38 2.51 -35.87
N GLU A 88 -4.30 1.75 -36.03
CA GLU A 88 -4.30 0.48 -36.76
C GLU A 88 -4.99 -0.62 -35.93
N LYS A 89 -6.05 -1.23 -36.49
CA LYS A 89 -6.71 -2.39 -35.89
C LYS A 89 -5.86 -3.64 -36.12
N ARG A 90 -5.08 -4.05 -35.13
CA ARG A 90 -4.26 -5.29 -35.18
C ARG A 90 -5.04 -6.58 -34.88
N GLY A 91 -6.33 -6.47 -34.59
CA GLY A 91 -7.21 -7.63 -34.38
C GLY A 91 -7.65 -8.23 -35.72
N MET A 92 -7.68 -9.56 -35.79
CA MET A 92 -8.29 -10.26 -36.92
C MET A 92 -9.82 -10.06 -36.87
N ASN A 93 -10.44 -9.74 -38.01
CA ASN A 93 -11.91 -9.66 -38.08
C ASN A 93 -12.51 -11.05 -37.80
N PRO A 94 -13.41 -11.20 -36.81
CA PRO A 94 -13.99 -12.50 -36.46
C PRO A 94 -14.86 -13.09 -37.58
N LEU A 95 -15.24 -12.27 -38.57
CA LEU A 95 -16.07 -12.66 -39.71
C LEU A 95 -15.26 -13.13 -40.94
N SER A 96 -13.92 -13.00 -40.95
CA SER A 96 -13.08 -13.45 -42.07
C SER A 96 -12.55 -14.88 -41.90
N LEU A 97 -13.06 -15.63 -40.91
CA LEU A 97 -12.73 -17.04 -40.69
C LEU A 97 -13.41 -17.95 -41.73
N SER A 98 -13.08 -17.79 -43.01
CA SER A 98 -13.45 -18.74 -44.07
C SER A 98 -12.37 -19.80 -44.33
N GLY A 99 -11.35 -19.90 -43.46
CA GLY A 99 -10.15 -20.70 -43.74
C GLY A 99 -9.45 -21.37 -42.55
N PHE A 100 -10.04 -21.39 -41.36
CA PHE A 100 -9.47 -22.20 -40.27
C PHE A 100 -10.00 -23.64 -40.39
N PRO A 101 -9.13 -24.65 -40.55
CA PRO A 101 -9.56 -26.04 -40.47
C PRO A 101 -10.08 -26.31 -39.05
N PRO A 102 -11.16 -27.08 -38.88
CA PRO A 102 -11.66 -27.41 -37.57
C PRO A 102 -10.57 -28.16 -36.79
N LEU A 103 -10.24 -27.67 -35.60
CA LEU A 103 -9.35 -28.38 -34.70
C LEU A 103 -10.01 -29.72 -34.33
N LEU A 104 -9.42 -30.82 -34.79
CA LEU A 104 -9.81 -32.16 -34.35
C LEU A 104 -9.42 -32.30 -32.87
N LEU A 105 -10.43 -32.14 -32.01
CA LEU A 105 -10.40 -32.46 -30.59
C LEU A 105 -10.22 -33.97 -30.40
N ASN A 106 -9.00 -34.47 -30.56
CA ASN A 106 -8.65 -35.84 -30.19
C ASN A 106 -8.42 -35.92 -28.68
N GLY A 107 -9.53 -35.93 -27.92
CA GLY A 107 -9.54 -36.34 -26.53
C GLY A 107 -9.54 -37.86 -26.42
N LYS A 108 -8.35 -38.47 -26.31
CA LYS A 108 -8.20 -39.82 -25.74
C LYS A 108 -7.97 -39.64 -24.23
N ALA A 109 -9.01 -39.87 -23.43
CA ALA A 109 -8.87 -39.97 -21.98
C ALA A 109 -8.06 -41.24 -21.64
N PRO A 110 -7.00 -41.17 -20.79
CA PRO A 110 -6.46 -42.36 -20.15
C PRO A 110 -7.42 -42.80 -19.03
N GLY A 111 -7.63 -44.12 -18.94
CA GLY A 111 -8.46 -44.76 -17.92
C GLY A 111 -7.77 -44.93 -16.58
#